data_AF-A0A9E4PWI3-F1
#
_entry.id   AF-A0A9E4PWI3-F1
#
_cell.length_a   1.000
_cell.length_b   1.000
_cell.length_c   1.000
_cell.angle_alpha   90.00
_cell.angle_beta   90.00
_cell.angle_gamma   90.00
#
_symmetry.space_group_name_H-M   'P 1'
#
loop_
_entity.id
_entity.type
_entity.pdbx_description
1 polymer ?
#
loop_
_entity_poly.entity_id
_entity_poly.type
_entity_poly.pdbx_seq_one_letter_code
_entity_poly.pdbx_strand_id
1 'polypeptide(L)'
;MSTLMDQDPEVGRAIQNEVDRQRTTINLIASENYASRAVMEAQGSVMTNKYAEGYPGRRYYGGCEFVDVTESLAIDRAKKLFGAEHANVQPHSGAQANMAAYFATMSPG
;
A
#
# COMPACT_ATOMS: atom_id res chain seq x y z
N MET A 1 10.39 16.26 18.81
CA MET A 1 8.99 16.18 18.32
C MET A 1 9.05 15.88 16.84
N SER A 2 8.09 15.12 16.30
CA SER A 2 8.03 14.88 14.84
C SER A 2 7.50 16.14 14.14
N THR A 3 7.83 16.33 12.86
CA THR A 3 7.27 17.41 12.04
C THR A 3 5.74 17.47 12.12
N LEU A 4 5.08 16.31 12.23
CA LEU A 4 3.63 16.24 12.42
C LEU A 4 3.19 16.84 13.76
N MET A 5 3.88 16.57 14.86
CA MET A 5 3.52 17.15 16.16
C MET A 5 3.66 18.68 16.19
N ASP A 6 4.62 19.22 15.44
CA ASP A 6 4.84 20.67 15.35
C ASP A 6 3.77 21.33 14.46
N GLN A 7 3.36 20.66 13.36
CA GLN A 7 2.39 21.18 12.38
C GLN A 7 0.93 20.94 12.77
N ASP A 8 0.63 19.77 13.34
CA ASP A 8 -0.71 19.31 13.72
C ASP A 8 -0.62 18.46 15.01
N PRO A 9 -0.56 19.13 16.18
CA PRO A 9 -0.44 18.45 17.47
C PRO A 9 -1.68 17.64 17.83
N GLU A 10 -2.84 17.91 17.24
CA GLU A 10 -4.07 17.15 17.52
C GLU A 10 -4.00 15.77 16.88
N VAL A 11 -3.68 15.71 15.58
CA VAL A 11 -3.46 14.44 14.87
C VAL A 11 -2.25 13.70 15.45
N GLY A 12 -1.16 14.41 15.74
CA GLY A 12 0.04 13.82 16.35
C GLY A 12 -0.25 13.13 17.69
N ARG A 13 -1.04 13.77 18.57
CA ARG A 13 -1.47 13.16 19.84
C ARG A 13 -2.41 11.98 19.64
N ALA A 14 -3.35 12.05 18.69
CA ALA A 14 -4.25 10.94 18.39
C ALA A 14 -3.49 9.69 17.93
N ILE A 15 -2.47 9.85 17.07
CA ILE A 15 -1.61 8.75 16.63
C ILE A 15 -0.83 8.15 17.80
N GLN A 16 -0.28 9.00 18.70
CA GLN A 16 0.45 8.51 19.88
C GLN A 16 -0.47 7.70 20.81
N ASN A 17 -1.70 8.18 21.04
CA ASN A 17 -2.68 7.46 21.83
C ASN A 17 -3.05 6.10 21.20
N GLU A 18 -3.15 6.02 19.87
CA GLU A 18 -3.41 4.74 19.18
C GLU A 18 -2.22 3.78 19.30
N VAL A 19 -0.98 4.26 19.22
CA VAL A 19 0.22 3.45 19.47
C VAL A 19 0.18 2.85 20.88
N ASP A 20 -0.17 3.65 21.88
CA ASP A 20 -0.25 3.19 23.26
C ASP A 20 -1.39 2.19 23.44
N ARG A 21 -2.57 2.46 22.86
CA ARG A 21 -3.70 1.51 22.84
C ARG A 21 -3.27 0.16 22.26
N GLN A 22 -2.60 0.14 21.11
CA GLN A 22 -2.15 -1.11 20.48
C GLN A 22 -1.14 -1.87 21.35
N ARG A 23 -0.27 -1.18 22.07
CA ARG A 23 0.73 -1.80 22.96
C ARG A 23 0.13 -2.37 24.24
N THR A 24 -0.95 -1.79 24.74
CA THR A 24 -1.58 -2.19 26.01
C THR A 24 -2.83 -3.06 25.81
N THR A 25 -3.22 -3.34 24.57
CA THR A 25 -4.42 -4.13 24.25
C THR A 25 -4.03 -5.48 23.67
N ILE A 26 -4.62 -6.56 24.19
CA ILE A 26 -4.57 -7.86 23.53
C ILE A 26 -5.54 -7.81 22.33
N ASN A 27 -4.98 -7.83 21.13
CA ASN A 27 -5.77 -7.81 19.90
C ASN A 27 -6.13 -9.24 19.46
N LEU A 28 -7.42 -9.53 19.37
CA LEU A 28 -7.97 -10.84 18.95
C LEU A 28 -8.79 -10.77 17.66
N ILE A 29 -8.75 -9.64 16.95
CA ILE A 29 -9.46 -9.48 15.68
C ILE A 29 -8.69 -10.25 14.61
N ALA A 30 -9.31 -11.28 14.03
CA ALA A 30 -8.65 -12.24 13.13
C ALA A 30 -8.04 -11.62 11.86
N SER A 31 -8.53 -10.46 11.42
CA SER A 31 -8.06 -9.75 10.23
C SER A 31 -6.98 -8.70 10.53
N GLU A 32 -6.71 -8.41 11.79
CA GLU A 32 -5.73 -7.38 12.16
C GLU A 32 -4.32 -7.98 12.32
N ASN A 33 -3.32 -7.15 12.06
CA ASN A 33 -1.91 -7.52 12.18
C ASN A 33 -1.06 -6.24 12.37
N TYR A 34 0.21 -6.41 12.72
CA TYR A 34 1.17 -5.33 12.86
C TYR A 34 2.21 -5.40 11.75
N ALA A 35 2.28 -4.35 10.94
CA ALA A 35 3.31 -4.24 9.90
C ALA A 35 4.69 -3.97 10.51
N SER A 36 5.75 -4.41 9.82
CA SER A 36 7.11 -4.07 10.22
C SER A 36 7.41 -2.58 10.02
N ARG A 37 8.42 -2.05 10.73
CA ARG A 37 8.86 -0.65 10.57
C ARG A 37 9.26 -0.33 9.13
N ALA A 38 9.91 -1.26 8.44
CA ALA A 38 10.31 -1.09 7.04
C ALA A 38 9.09 -0.89 6.10
N VAL A 39 7.97 -1.55 6.36
CA VAL A 39 6.73 -1.36 5.58
C VAL A 39 6.15 0.03 5.83
N MET A 40 6.12 0.48 7.09
CA MET A 40 5.63 1.82 7.45
C MET A 40 6.53 2.92 6.85
N GLU A 41 7.85 2.75 6.87
CA GLU A 41 8.81 3.68 6.27
C GLU A 41 8.61 3.82 4.75
N ALA A 42 8.37 2.72 4.04
CA ALA A 42 8.12 2.75 2.61
C ALA A 42 6.83 3.53 2.26
N GLN A 43 5.76 3.34 3.04
CA GLN A 43 4.47 4.01 2.85
C GLN A 43 4.55 5.52 3.14
N GLY A 44 5.38 5.94 4.08
CA GLY A 44 5.62 7.36 4.41
C GLY A 44 6.64 8.08 3.52
N SER A 45 7.03 7.48 2.39
CA SER A 45 8.08 8.01 1.52
C SER A 45 7.57 9.00 0.46
N VAL A 46 8.51 9.65 -0.23
CA VAL A 46 8.23 10.59 -1.33
C VAL A 46 7.54 9.94 -2.55
N MET A 47 7.42 8.62 -2.59
CA MET A 47 6.70 7.92 -3.66
C MET A 47 5.24 8.38 -3.77
N THR A 48 4.64 8.85 -2.67
CA THR A 48 3.29 9.45 -2.67
C THR A 48 3.15 10.68 -3.57
N ASN A 49 4.26 11.33 -3.95
CA ASN A 49 4.24 12.51 -4.81
C ASN A 49 4.16 12.15 -6.29
N LYS A 50 4.38 10.87 -6.65
CA LYS A 50 4.53 10.46 -8.05
C LYS A 50 3.24 9.91 -8.63
N TYR A 51 2.73 10.60 -9.66
CA TYR A 51 1.70 10.08 -10.54
C TYR A 51 2.31 9.10 -11.55
N ALA A 52 1.76 7.87 -11.64
CA ALA A 52 2.35 6.77 -12.40
C ALA A 52 1.30 5.86 -13.06
N GLU A 53 0.24 6.44 -13.65
CA GLU A 53 -0.77 5.66 -14.37
C GLU A 53 -0.16 4.82 -15.50
N GLY A 54 -0.76 3.65 -15.75
CA GLY A 54 -0.21 2.61 -16.63
C GLY A 54 0.54 1.55 -15.82
N TYR A 55 1.41 0.80 -16.49
CA TYR A 55 2.21 -0.27 -15.90
C TYR A 55 3.71 -0.03 -16.14
N PRO A 56 4.62 -0.74 -15.44
CA PRO A 56 6.06 -0.58 -15.62
C PRO A 56 6.49 -0.64 -17.09
N GLY A 57 7.28 0.35 -17.53
CA GLY A 57 7.72 0.51 -18.92
C GLY A 57 6.63 0.97 -19.91
N ARG A 58 5.38 1.15 -19.46
CA ARG A 58 4.20 1.55 -20.25
C ARG A 58 3.34 2.55 -19.47
N ARG A 59 3.96 3.66 -19.09
CA ARG A 59 3.34 4.74 -18.30
C ARG A 59 2.78 5.83 -19.19
N TYR A 60 1.75 6.52 -18.69
CA TYR A 60 1.20 7.72 -19.33
C TYR A 60 2.01 8.99 -19.01
N TYR A 61 2.84 8.96 -17.96
CA TYR A 61 3.69 10.07 -17.52
C TYR A 61 5.16 9.69 -17.55
N GLY A 62 6.02 10.66 -17.86
CA GLY A 62 7.47 10.52 -17.74
C GLY A 62 7.97 10.46 -16.29
N GLY A 63 9.27 10.17 -16.13
CA GLY A 63 9.96 10.18 -14.83
C GLY A 63 9.58 9.02 -13.91
N CYS A 64 9.18 7.87 -14.46
CA CYS A 64 8.72 6.71 -13.68
C CYS A 64 9.80 5.65 -13.46
N GLU A 65 11.05 5.93 -13.83
CA GLU A 65 12.15 4.95 -13.86
C GLU A 65 12.35 4.26 -12.51
N PHE A 66 12.15 4.98 -11.40
CA PHE A 66 12.34 4.45 -10.06
C PHE A 66 11.08 3.84 -9.43
N VAL A 67 9.88 4.35 -9.74
CA VAL A 67 8.63 3.73 -9.29
C VAL A 67 8.36 2.41 -10.01
N ASP A 68 8.80 2.31 -11.27
CA ASP A 68 8.77 1.07 -12.04
C ASP A 68 9.59 -0.03 -11.35
N VAL A 69 10.75 0.30 -10.79
CA VAL A 69 11.55 -0.67 -10.01
C VAL A 69 10.75 -1.22 -8.83
N THR A 70 10.07 -0.34 -8.07
CA THR A 70 9.29 -0.79 -6.92
C THR A 70 8.09 -1.65 -7.31
N GLU A 71 7.38 -1.30 -8.39
CA GLU A 71 6.22 -2.06 -8.85
C GLU A 71 6.64 -3.40 -9.48
N SER A 72 7.69 -3.43 -10.31
CA SER A 72 8.26 -4.66 -10.86
C SER A 72 8.73 -5.62 -9.76
N LEU A 73 9.43 -5.11 -8.74
CA LEU A 73 9.85 -5.93 -7.60
C LEU A 73 8.65 -6.50 -6.83
N ALA A 74 7.57 -5.72 -6.66
CA ALA A 74 6.36 -6.20 -6.01
C ALA A 74 5.69 -7.32 -6.81
N ILE A 75 5.57 -7.15 -8.14
CA ILE A 75 5.04 -8.16 -9.07
C ILE A 75 5.87 -9.45 -8.99
N ASP A 76 7.18 -9.36 -9.16
CA ASP A 76 8.07 -10.53 -9.17
C ASP A 76 8.05 -11.29 -7.85
N ARG A 77 8.03 -10.56 -6.72
CA ARG A 77 7.96 -11.17 -5.39
C ARG A 77 6.61 -11.82 -5.15
N ALA A 78 5.50 -11.21 -5.58
CA ALA A 78 4.16 -11.81 -5.47
C ALA A 78 4.07 -13.09 -6.31
N LYS A 79 4.54 -13.05 -7.56
CA LYS A 79 4.62 -14.24 -8.43
C LYS A 79 5.46 -15.34 -7.81
N LYS A 80 6.63 -15.02 -7.26
CA LYS A 80 7.50 -15.99 -6.57
C LYS A 80 6.84 -16.58 -5.32
N LEU A 81 6.11 -15.76 -4.56
CA LEU A 81 5.48 -16.19 -3.31
C LEU A 81 4.31 -17.15 -3.56
N PHE A 82 3.50 -16.90 -4.59
CA PHE A 82 2.27 -17.65 -4.85
C PHE A 82 2.34 -18.60 -6.05
N GLY A 83 3.44 -18.61 -6.80
CA GLY A 83 3.57 -19.40 -8.03
C GLY A 83 2.67 -18.93 -9.17
N ALA A 84 2.24 -17.67 -9.14
CA ALA A 84 1.34 -17.11 -10.15
C ALA A 84 2.09 -16.71 -11.44
N GLU A 85 1.44 -16.89 -12.60
CA GLU A 85 1.99 -16.47 -13.89
C GLU A 85 2.00 -14.94 -14.03
N HIS A 86 1.01 -14.27 -13.46
CA HIS A 86 0.83 -12.82 -13.48
C HIS A 86 0.42 -12.30 -12.09
N ALA A 87 0.77 -11.05 -11.79
CA ALA A 87 0.32 -10.34 -10.60
C ALA A 87 0.05 -8.88 -10.94
N ASN A 88 -1.10 -8.36 -10.51
CA ASN A 88 -1.39 -6.93 -10.49
C ASN A 88 -1.36 -6.46 -9.04
N VAL A 89 -0.46 -5.52 -8.74
CA VAL A 89 -0.19 -5.01 -7.38
C VAL A 89 -0.75 -3.61 -7.15
N GLN A 90 -1.54 -3.07 -8.09
CA GLN A 90 -2.14 -1.74 -8.01
C GLN A 90 -3.49 -1.63 -7.26
N PRO A 91 -4.30 -2.70 -7.04
CA PRO A 91 -5.57 -2.54 -6.32
C PRO A 91 -5.39 -1.92 -4.93
N HIS A 92 -6.15 -0.86 -4.64
CA HIS A 92 -6.01 -0.09 -3.39
C HIS A 92 -6.50 -0.84 -2.14
N SER A 93 -7.38 -1.84 -2.31
CA SER A 93 -7.80 -2.74 -1.24
C SER A 93 -8.32 -4.06 -1.83
N GLY A 94 -8.65 -5.03 -0.97
CA GLY A 94 -9.28 -6.28 -1.39
C GLY A 94 -10.61 -6.08 -2.13
N ALA A 95 -11.39 -5.04 -1.78
CA ALA A 95 -12.65 -4.75 -2.46
C ALA A 95 -12.43 -4.33 -3.92
N GLN A 96 -11.46 -3.46 -4.19
CA GLN A 96 -11.10 -3.04 -5.55
C GLN A 96 -10.46 -4.18 -6.35
N ALA A 97 -9.71 -5.09 -5.71
CA ALA A 97 -9.19 -6.28 -6.37
C ALA A 97 -10.33 -7.18 -6.88
N ASN A 98 -11.34 -7.44 -6.04
CA ASN A 98 -12.51 -8.22 -6.43
C ASN A 98 -13.31 -7.52 -7.54
N MET A 99 -13.52 -6.21 -7.41
CA MET A 99 -14.21 -5.41 -8.43
C MET A 99 -13.52 -5.51 -9.79
N ALA A 100 -12.19 -5.41 -9.83
CA ALA A 100 -11.42 -5.54 -11.07
C ALA A 100 -11.57 -6.94 -11.70
N ALA A 101 -11.56 -8.00 -10.88
CA ALA A 101 -11.76 -9.36 -11.36
C ALA A 101 -13.16 -9.57 -11.96
N TYR A 102 -14.20 -9.05 -11.31
CA TYR A 102 -15.57 -9.10 -11.82
C TYR A 102 -15.68 -8.31 -13.13
N PHE A 103 -15.16 -7.09 -13.17
CA PHE A 103 -15.27 -6.24 -14.35
C PHE A 103 -14.49 -6.79 -15.56
N ALA A 104 -13.43 -7.57 -15.30
CA ALA A 104 -12.64 -8.21 -16.36
C ALA A 104 -13.32 -9.45 -16.97
N THR A 105 -14.20 -10.13 -16.23
CA THR A 105 -14.71 -11.46 -16.62
C THR A 105 -16.24 -11.56 -16.71
N MET A 106 -16.97 -10.58 -16.16
CA MET A 106 -18.42 -10.59 -16.06
C MET A 106 -19.02 -9.37 -16.76
N SER A 107 -20.27 -9.52 -17.22
CA SER A 107 -21.10 -8.39 -17.66
C SER A 107 -22.04 -7.96 -16.52
N PRO A 108 -22.51 -6.71 -16.50
CA PRO A 108 -23.53 -6.28 -15.56
C PRO A 108 -24.85 -7.03 -15.78
N GLY A 109 -25.42 -7.59 -14.71
CA GLY A 109 -26.70 -8.32 -14.72
C GLY A 109 -26.56 -9.79 -15.11
#